data_AF-A0A0Q8V7B3-F1
#
_entry.id   AF-A0A0Q8V7B3-F1
#
_cell.length_a   1.000
_cell.length_b   1.000
_cell.length_c   1.000
_cell.angle_alpha   90.00
_cell.angle_beta   90.00
_cell.angle_gamma   90.00
#
_symmetry.space_group_name_H-M   'P 1'
#
loop_
_entity.id
_entity.type
_entity.pdbx_description
1 polymer ?
#
loop_
_entity_poly.entity_id
_entity_poly.type
_entity_poly.pdbx_seq_one_letter_code
_entity_poly.pdbx_strand_id
1 'polypeptide(L)'
;MLVLPFKVVRHLLGEHRSPRATGPDTSPVPLLLRGKDLDRARKIGWTVQTAARRTPWRSECFPQALTARLLLRAARVPHVVTFGLRRDDAGTLKAHVWVAADQVAVTGGSGSTWTGVGSFAWAPRSR
;
A
#
# COMPACT_ATOMS: atom_id res chain seq x y z
N MET A 1 -22.43 10.18 -1.24
CA MET A 1 -21.36 9.90 -2.24
C MET A 1 -20.30 10.98 -2.06
N LEU A 2 -19.09 10.65 -1.56
CA LEU A 2 -18.04 11.65 -1.33
C LEU A 2 -17.05 11.60 -2.49
N VAL A 3 -17.06 12.61 -3.36
CA VAL A 3 -16.12 12.75 -4.48
C VAL A 3 -15.00 13.68 -4.04
N LEU A 4 -13.81 13.13 -3.82
CA LEU A 4 -12.63 13.94 -3.44
C LEU A 4 -11.89 14.40 -4.70
N PRO A 5 -11.64 15.71 -4.86
CA PRO A 5 -10.96 16.25 -6.04
C PRO A 5 -9.50 15.80 -6.10
N PHE A 6 -9.02 15.51 -7.33
CA PHE A 6 -7.69 14.95 -7.63
C PHE A 6 -6.52 15.76 -7.03
N LYS A 7 -6.72 17.07 -6.81
CA LYS A 7 -5.74 17.97 -6.16
C LYS A 7 -5.44 17.61 -4.70
N VAL A 8 -6.32 16.89 -4.02
CA VAL A 8 -6.13 16.39 -2.64
C VAL A 8 -5.35 15.07 -2.65
N VAL A 9 -5.56 14.24 -3.68
CA VAL A 9 -4.89 12.95 -3.86
C VAL A 9 -3.37 13.10 -4.00
N ARG A 10 -2.89 14.14 -4.72
CA ARG A 10 -1.44 14.38 -4.89
C ARG A 10 -0.69 14.63 -3.58
N HIS A 11 -1.32 15.31 -2.63
CA HIS A 11 -0.68 15.65 -1.36
C HIS A 11 -0.65 14.47 -0.38
N LEU A 12 -1.57 13.52 -0.57
CA LEU A 12 -1.66 12.28 0.19
C LEU A 12 -0.61 11.24 -0.24
N LEU A 13 -0.08 11.35 -1.46
CA LEU A 13 0.97 10.47 -1.99
C LEU A 13 2.36 10.72 -1.41
N GLY A 14 2.59 11.84 -0.71
CA GLY A 14 3.83 12.12 0.03
C GLY A 14 5.11 12.15 -0.83
N GLU A 15 6.22 12.53 -0.20
CA GLU A 15 7.51 12.74 -0.86
C GLU A 15 8.07 11.45 -1.49
N HIS A 16 8.58 11.60 -2.73
CA HIS A 16 9.24 10.55 -3.48
C HIS A 16 10.64 10.30 -2.89
N ARG A 17 10.86 9.13 -2.30
CA ARG A 17 12.21 8.60 -2.08
C ARG A 17 12.47 7.53 -3.13
N SER A 18 13.40 7.78 -4.04
CA SER A 18 13.88 6.77 -4.99
C SER A 18 14.44 5.57 -4.23
N PRO A 19 13.91 4.34 -4.45
CA PRO A 19 14.55 3.15 -3.96
C PRO A 19 15.75 2.83 -4.85
N ARG A 20 16.90 2.58 -4.25
CA ARG A 20 17.96 1.78 -4.87
C ARG A 20 17.33 0.41 -5.17
N ALA A 21 17.43 -0.03 -6.43
CA ALA A 21 16.86 -1.29 -6.88
C ALA A 21 17.45 -2.46 -6.09
N THR A 22 16.61 -3.13 -5.30
CA THR A 22 16.89 -4.44 -4.72
C THR A 22 15.67 -5.31 -4.98
N GLY A 23 15.92 -6.57 -5.38
CA GLY A 23 14.98 -7.47 -6.04
C GLY A 23 13.65 -7.81 -5.32
N PRO A 24 12.87 -8.74 -5.90
CA PRO A 24 11.42 -8.89 -5.68
C PRO A 24 10.96 -9.34 -4.28
N ASP A 25 11.87 -9.58 -3.32
CA ASP A 25 11.51 -10.19 -2.03
C ASP A 25 11.98 -9.43 -0.78
N THR A 26 12.33 -8.14 -0.88
CA THR A 26 12.70 -7.38 0.33
C THR A 26 12.01 -6.03 0.36
N SER A 27 10.89 -5.96 1.09
CA SER A 27 10.44 -4.71 1.68
C SER A 27 11.56 -4.21 2.61
N PRO A 28 12.24 -3.07 2.35
CA PRO A 28 13.47 -2.71 3.05
C PRO A 28 13.28 -2.23 4.50
N VAL A 29 12.13 -2.50 5.12
CA VAL A 29 11.85 -1.96 6.45
C VAL A 29 11.35 -3.08 7.35
N PRO A 30 12.24 -3.72 8.13
CA PRO A 30 11.84 -4.42 9.34
C PRO A 30 11.44 -3.33 10.34
N LEU A 31 10.23 -2.82 10.15
CA LEU A 31 9.61 -1.96 11.15
C LEU A 31 9.28 -2.91 12.28
N LEU A 32 10.10 -2.93 13.33
CA LEU A 32 9.79 -3.63 14.59
C LEU A 32 8.54 -3.00 15.22
N LEU A 33 7.39 -3.21 14.58
CA LEU A 33 6.10 -2.70 14.99
C LEU A 33 5.70 -3.43 16.26
N ARG A 34 5.17 -2.66 17.21
CA ARG A 34 4.59 -3.24 18.43
C ARG A 34 3.36 -4.04 18.03
N GLY A 35 3.01 -5.08 18.82
CA GLY A 35 1.82 -5.91 18.57
C GLY A 35 0.53 -5.11 18.32
N LYS A 36 0.35 -3.99 19.05
CA LYS A 36 -0.79 -3.08 18.87
C LYS A 36 -0.85 -2.45 17.47
N ASP A 37 0.28 -2.15 16.86
CA ASP A 37 0.34 -1.55 15.53
C ASP A 37 0.12 -2.59 14.42
N LEU A 38 0.57 -3.83 14.64
CA LEU A 38 0.23 -4.97 13.79
C LEU A 38 -1.28 -5.24 13.79
N ASP A 39 -1.92 -5.21 14.95
CA ASP A 39 -3.37 -5.40 15.06
C ASP A 39 -4.16 -4.28 14.37
N ARG A 40 -3.69 -3.03 14.49
CA ARG A 40 -4.24 -1.90 13.74
C ARG A 40 -4.10 -2.11 12.23
N ALA A 41 -2.93 -2.53 11.77
CA ALA A 41 -2.68 -2.81 10.35
C ALA A 41 -3.64 -3.88 9.81
N ARG A 42 -3.82 -5.00 10.55
CA ARG A 42 -4.77 -6.06 10.18
C ARG A 42 -6.21 -5.55 10.11
N LYS A 43 -6.65 -4.81 11.15
CA LYS A 43 -8.01 -4.22 11.19
C LYS A 43 -8.25 -3.26 10.03
N ILE A 44 -7.26 -2.44 9.69
CA ILE A 44 -7.34 -1.53 8.54
C ILE A 44 -7.43 -2.32 7.23
N GLY A 45 -6.59 -3.33 7.03
CA GLY A 45 -6.66 -4.19 5.84
C GLY A 45 -8.04 -4.84 5.66
N TRP A 46 -8.57 -5.43 6.73
CA TRP A 46 -9.93 -6.01 6.74
C TRP A 46 -11.02 -4.96 6.43
N THR A 47 -10.89 -3.76 7.00
CA THR A 47 -11.83 -2.66 6.77
C THR A 47 -11.82 -2.21 5.31
N VAL A 48 -10.64 -2.02 4.72
CA VAL A 48 -10.48 -1.63 3.32
C VAL A 48 -11.05 -2.69 2.40
N GLN A 49 -10.72 -3.97 2.64
CA GLN A 49 -11.23 -5.07 1.82
C GLN A 49 -12.75 -5.21 1.92
N THR A 50 -13.32 -5.01 3.12
CA THR A 50 -14.77 -5.06 3.33
C THR A 50 -15.48 -3.87 2.68
N ALA A 51 -14.90 -2.67 2.77
CA ALA A 51 -15.42 -1.49 2.10
C ALA A 51 -15.39 -1.65 0.58
N ALA A 52 -14.29 -2.17 0.02
CA ALA A 52 -14.13 -2.38 -1.42
C ALA A 52 -15.21 -3.31 -2.02
N ARG A 53 -15.72 -4.29 -1.25
CA ARG A 53 -16.83 -5.16 -1.65
C ARG A 53 -18.21 -4.48 -1.60
N ARG A 54 -18.33 -3.37 -0.88
CA ARG A 54 -19.60 -2.65 -0.66
C ARG A 54 -19.69 -1.35 -1.47
N THR A 55 -18.65 -0.99 -2.22
CA THR A 55 -18.72 0.19 -3.11
C THR A 55 -19.53 -0.12 -4.37
N PRO A 56 -20.32 0.83 -4.88
CA PRO A 56 -21.11 0.65 -6.11
C PRO A 56 -20.25 0.69 -7.40
N TRP A 57 -18.94 0.83 -7.28
CA TRP A 57 -17.96 0.78 -8.37
C TRP A 57 -16.86 -0.23 -8.07
N ARG A 58 -16.07 -0.56 -9.09
CA ARG A 58 -14.97 -1.52 -9.02
C ARG A 58 -13.77 -0.94 -8.27
N SER A 59 -13.62 -1.31 -7.00
CA SER A 59 -12.49 -0.90 -6.16
C SER A 59 -11.31 -1.85 -6.34
N GLU A 60 -10.50 -1.63 -7.38
CA GLU A 60 -9.29 -2.41 -7.69
C GLU A 60 -8.12 -2.13 -6.73
N CYS A 61 -6.96 -2.73 -7.02
CA CYS A 61 -5.74 -2.65 -6.20
C CYS A 61 -5.32 -1.21 -5.86
N PHE A 62 -5.43 -0.26 -6.80
CA PHE A 62 -4.96 1.11 -6.58
C PHE A 62 -5.84 1.92 -5.60
N PRO A 63 -7.17 2.01 -5.78
CA PRO A 63 -8.05 2.63 -4.77
C PRO A 63 -7.88 2.02 -3.37
N GLN A 64 -7.80 0.69 -3.27
CA GLN A 64 -7.61 0.01 -1.98
C GLN A 64 -6.27 0.39 -1.34
N ALA A 65 -5.17 0.34 -2.09
CA ALA A 65 -3.84 0.70 -1.59
C ALA A 65 -3.78 2.16 -1.11
N LEU A 66 -4.42 3.07 -1.85
CA LEU A 66 -4.52 4.47 -1.45
C LEU A 66 -5.32 4.62 -0.15
N THR A 67 -6.50 3.99 -0.04
CA THR A 67 -7.30 4.03 1.19
C THR A 67 -6.54 3.44 2.38
N ALA A 68 -5.87 2.31 2.21
CA ALA A 68 -5.05 1.70 3.26
C ALA A 68 -3.93 2.64 3.73
N ARG A 69 -3.20 3.26 2.80
CA ARG A 69 -2.15 4.26 3.11
C ARG A 69 -2.68 5.39 3.98
N LEU A 70 -3.86 5.92 3.66
CA LEU A 70 -4.48 7.01 4.41
C LEU A 70 -4.83 6.61 5.83
N LEU A 71 -5.48 5.45 5.98
CA LEU A 71 -5.90 4.93 7.28
C LEU A 71 -4.70 4.56 8.16
N LEU A 72 -3.66 3.95 7.59
CA LEU A 72 -2.41 3.63 8.31
C LEU A 72 -1.69 4.90 8.78
N ARG A 73 -1.61 5.92 7.91
CA ARG A 73 -1.03 7.22 8.26
C ARG A 73 -1.79 7.92 9.38
N ALA A 74 -3.13 7.90 9.32
CA ALA A 74 -3.98 8.43 10.39
C ALA A 74 -3.80 7.67 11.71
N ALA A 75 -3.65 6.34 11.64
CA ALA A 75 -3.36 5.48 12.79
C ALA A 75 -1.90 5.56 13.28
N ARG A 76 -1.05 6.36 12.60
CA ARG A 76 0.41 6.46 12.82
C ARG A 76 1.13 5.12 12.79
N VAL A 77 0.68 4.19 11.94
CA VAL A 77 1.33 2.91 11.73
C VAL A 77 2.34 3.04 10.58
N PRO A 78 3.65 2.85 10.83
CA PRO A 78 4.65 2.76 9.77
C PRO A 78 4.28 1.72 8.70
N HIS A 79 4.46 2.07 7.42
CA HIS A 79 4.07 1.22 6.29
C HIS A 79 4.83 1.56 5.01
N VAL A 80 4.78 0.67 4.03
CA VAL A 80 5.35 0.81 2.70
C VAL A 80 4.29 0.53 1.65
N VAL A 81 4.20 1.40 0.63
CA VAL A 81 3.40 1.17 -0.58
C VAL A 81 4.35 0.82 -1.71
N THR A 82 4.16 -0.33 -2.35
CA THR A 82 5.01 -0.79 -3.45
C THR A 82 4.17 -0.94 -4.71
N PHE A 83 4.73 -0.47 -5.82
CA PHE A 83 4.21 -0.61 -7.16
C PHE A 83 5.01 -1.68 -7.88
N GLY A 84 4.32 -2.61 -8.52
CA GLY A 84 4.93 -3.64 -9.34
C GLY A 84 4.25 -3.78 -10.68
N LEU A 85 5.01 -4.31 -11.63
CA LEU A 85 4.55 -4.62 -12.97
C LEU A 85 4.75 -6.12 -13.24
N ARG A 86 3.87 -6.69 -14.04
CA ARG A 86 4.01 -8.05 -14.56
C ARG A 86 3.48 -8.07 -15.99
N ARG A 87 4.09 -8.89 -16.85
CA ARG A 87 3.49 -9.22 -18.16
C ARG A 87 2.65 -10.48 -17.99
N ASP A 88 1.45 -10.47 -18.53
CA ASP A 88 0.66 -11.69 -18.67
C ASP A 88 1.16 -12.55 -19.85
N ASP A 89 0.60 -13.74 -20.00
CA ASP A 89 0.99 -14.70 -21.04
C ASP A 89 0.70 -14.18 -22.46
N ALA A 90 -0.19 -13.19 -22.58
CA ALA A 90 -0.48 -12.48 -23.82
C ALA A 90 0.46 -11.28 -24.08
N GLY A 91 1.47 -11.07 -23.22
CA GLY A 91 2.43 -9.97 -23.32
C GLY A 91 1.89 -8.61 -22.86
N THR A 92 0.68 -8.54 -22.30
CA THR A 92 0.08 -7.31 -21.81
C THR A 92 0.66 -6.92 -20.46
N LEU A 93 1.06 -5.66 -20.33
CA LEU A 93 1.58 -5.12 -19.08
C LEU A 93 0.44 -4.90 -18.08
N LYS A 94 0.55 -5.50 -16.88
CA LYS A 94 -0.34 -5.31 -15.75
C LYS A 94 0.39 -4.56 -14.65
N ALA A 95 -0.29 -3.58 -14.07
CA ALA A 95 0.20 -2.85 -12.89
C ALA A 95 -0.50 -3.35 -11.63
N HIS A 96 0.27 -3.46 -10.55
CA HIS A 96 -0.22 -3.87 -9.25
C HIS A 96 0.39 -3.02 -8.15
N VAL A 97 -0.38 -2.83 -7.07
CA VAL A 97 0.05 -2.04 -5.93
C VAL A 97 -0.33 -2.77 -4.66
N TRP A 98 0.62 -2.92 -3.75
CA TRP A 98 0.39 -3.52 -2.44
C TRP A 98 0.93 -2.63 -1.34
N VAL A 99 0.33 -2.77 -0.16
CA VAL A 99 0.71 -2.02 1.04
C VAL A 99 1.05 -3.02 2.12
N ALA A 100 2.23 -2.88 2.71
CA ALA A 100 2.70 -3.70 3.81
C ALA A 100 3.03 -2.83 5.03
N ALA A 101 2.69 -3.32 6.21
CA ALA A 101 3.13 -2.78 7.49
C ALA A 101 3.90 -3.90 8.20
N ASP A 102 5.24 -3.84 8.12
CA ASP A 102 6.13 -4.91 8.55
C ASP A 102 5.73 -6.25 7.89
N GLN A 103 5.44 -7.29 8.68
CA GLN A 103 4.98 -8.60 8.23
C GLN A 103 3.50 -8.67 7.81
N VAL A 104 2.73 -7.59 7.96
CA VAL A 104 1.30 -7.57 7.62
C VAL A 104 1.12 -7.04 6.20
N ALA A 105 0.67 -7.90 5.28
CA ALA A 105 0.13 -7.47 3.99
C ALA A 105 -1.25 -6.83 4.21
N VAL A 106 -1.33 -5.50 4.11
CA VAL A 106 -2.55 -4.73 4.39
C VAL A 106 -3.52 -4.76 3.20
N THR A 107 -3.01 -4.57 1.99
CA THR A 107 -3.78 -4.66 0.73
C THR A 107 -2.89 -5.14 -0.41
N GLY A 108 -3.48 -5.80 -1.42
CA GLY A 108 -2.78 -6.23 -2.64
C GLY A 108 -2.02 -7.56 -2.53
N GLY A 109 -2.02 -8.23 -1.37
CA GLY A 109 -1.35 -9.53 -1.21
C GLY A 109 0.19 -9.43 -1.23
N SER A 110 0.86 -10.57 -1.41
CA SER A 110 2.33 -10.64 -1.52
C SER A 110 2.78 -10.33 -2.94
N GLY A 111 3.71 -9.38 -3.09
CA GLY A 111 4.25 -8.95 -4.39
C GLY A 111 5.17 -9.95 -5.09
N SER A 112 5.28 -11.20 -4.65
CA SER A 112 6.30 -12.17 -5.07
C SER A 112 6.29 -12.49 -6.58
N THR A 113 5.16 -12.33 -7.26
CA THR A 113 5.03 -12.55 -8.71
C THR A 113 5.14 -11.27 -9.54
N TRP A 114 5.41 -10.12 -8.90
CA TRP A 114 5.47 -8.81 -9.54
C TRP A 114 6.88 -8.24 -9.47
N THR A 115 7.33 -7.61 -10.56
CA THR A 115 8.58 -6.87 -10.56
C THR A 115 8.33 -5.50 -9.92
N GLY A 116 8.87 -5.27 -8.73
CA GLY A 116 8.80 -3.98 -8.06
C GLY A 116 9.49 -2.88 -8.89
N VAL A 117 8.75 -1.82 -9.21
CA VAL A 117 9.25 -0.66 -9.96
C VAL A 117 9.44 0.57 -9.10
N GLY A 118 8.81 0.62 -7.92
CA GLY A 118 8.97 1.72 -6.98
C GLY A 118 8.26 1.47 -5.66
N SER A 119 8.84 1.97 -4.57
CA SER A 119 8.32 1.81 -3.21
C SER A 119 8.37 3.13 -2.44
N PHE A 120 7.34 3.38 -1.65
CA PHE A 120 7.18 4.60 -0.86
C PHE A 120 6.92 4.23 0.60
N ALA A 121 7.92 4.46 1.45
CA ALA A 121 7.83 4.21 2.88
C ALA A 121 7.34 5.45 3.65
N TRP A 122 6.56 5.23 4.70
CA TRP A 122 6.15 6.26 5.63
C TRP A 122 6.30 5.78 7.08
N ALA A 123 6.83 6.64 7.95
CA ALA A 123 6.87 6.43 9.39
C ALA A 123 6.65 7.78 10.11
N PRO A 124 6.10 7.79 11.33
CA PRO A 124 6.03 9.00 12.15
C PRO A 124 7.45 9.52 12.43
N ARG A 125 7.68 10.82 12.29
CA ARG A 125 8.93 11.44 12.76
C ARG A 125 8.93 11.40 14.29
N SER A 126 9.97 10.86 14.92
CA SER A 126 10.21 11.07 16.35
C SER A 126 10.41 12.57 16.57
N ARG A 127 9.63 13.15 17.48
CA ARG A 127 9.93 14.46 18.06
C ARG A 127 11.04 14.30 19.08
#